data_AF-A0A2N5DT77-F1
#
_entry.id   AF-A0A2N5DT77-F1
#
_cell.length_a   1.000
_cell.length_b   1.000
_cell.length_c   1.000
_cell.angle_alpha   90.00
_cell.angle_beta   90.00
_cell.angle_gamma   90.00
#
_symmetry.space_group_name_H-M   'P 1'
#
loop_
_entity.id
_entity.type
_entity.pdbx_description
1 polymer ?
#
loop_
_entity_poly.entity_id
_entity_poly.type
_entity_poly.pdbx_seq_one_letter_code
_entity_poly.pdbx_strand_id
1 'polypeptide(L)'
;VDAIEAVVIEKGLVNLFKLERISLDLIAFLAAQPEPDEEEGGQPPLVKALSVVTAAAAAINDTARTLVGVRQSYAKEQREQEKHLRKLQEPERIQLAYQERQAHGRSALDTAIIIESHGDKVPPLLLELARTEMKNSNSGDINTQPVDLAELDRQARAQRAQRMAGLDSELASKREAVNEMVDGGGYGDVATDGSLNDLNLTVGFAEDEEPDDEINTLLYGEEVDGHQPE
;
A
#
# COMPACT_ATOMS: atom_id res chain seq x y z
N VAL A 1 -2.31 -11.24 -4.41
CA VAL A 1 -3.24 -11.60 -5.51
C VAL A 1 -4.10 -12.72 -5.00
N ASP A 2 -5.42 -12.52 -4.97
CA ASP A 2 -6.35 -13.54 -4.46
C ASP A 2 -6.32 -14.78 -5.39
N ALA A 3 -6.53 -15.98 -4.85
CA ALA A 3 -6.44 -17.23 -5.60
C ALA A 3 -7.38 -17.24 -6.81
N ILE A 4 -8.54 -16.59 -6.68
CA ILE A 4 -9.51 -16.44 -7.77
C ILE A 4 -8.97 -15.50 -8.86
N GLU A 5 -8.40 -14.35 -8.48
CA GLU A 5 -7.82 -13.40 -9.44
C GLU A 5 -6.65 -14.04 -10.21
N ALA A 6 -5.78 -14.78 -9.52
CA ALA A 6 -4.68 -15.51 -10.13
C ALA A 6 -5.19 -16.56 -11.15
N VAL A 7 -6.23 -17.32 -10.80
CA VAL A 7 -6.82 -18.33 -11.70
C VAL A 7 -7.46 -17.68 -12.92
N VAL A 8 -8.22 -16.60 -12.78
CA VAL A 8 -8.87 -15.97 -13.95
C VAL A 8 -7.83 -15.32 -14.86
N ILE A 9 -6.77 -14.72 -14.31
CA ILE A 9 -5.64 -14.20 -15.11
C ILE A 9 -4.93 -15.34 -15.83
N GLU A 10 -4.60 -16.43 -15.14
CA GLU A 10 -3.94 -17.60 -15.73
C GLU A 10 -4.77 -18.17 -16.89
N LYS A 11 -6.08 -18.41 -16.68
CA LYS A 11 -6.95 -18.95 -17.73
C LYS A 11 -7.14 -17.97 -18.89
N GLY A 12 -7.20 -16.66 -18.59
CA GLY A 12 -7.25 -15.61 -19.61
C GLY A 12 -6.00 -15.61 -20.50
N LEU A 13 -4.82 -15.65 -19.90
CA LEU A 13 -3.54 -15.72 -20.61
C LEU A 13 -3.41 -17.00 -21.44
N VAL A 14 -3.82 -18.14 -20.91
CA VAL A 14 -3.81 -19.41 -21.66
C VAL A 14 -4.71 -19.35 -22.90
N ASN A 15 -5.88 -18.71 -22.80
CA ASN A 15 -6.77 -18.55 -23.96
C ASN A 15 -6.18 -17.61 -25.02
N LEU A 16 -5.52 -16.53 -24.60
CA LEU A 16 -4.80 -15.62 -25.49
C LEU A 16 -3.70 -16.35 -26.27
N PHE A 17 -2.85 -17.11 -25.58
CA PHE A 17 -1.77 -17.88 -26.22
C PHE A 17 -2.29 -18.94 -27.19
N LYS A 18 -3.38 -19.63 -26.83
CA LYS A 18 -4.01 -20.60 -27.74
C LYS A 18 -4.53 -19.93 -29.00
N LEU A 19 -5.08 -18.72 -28.88
CA LEU A 19 -5.64 -18.01 -30.00
C LEU A 19 -4.60 -17.44 -30.96
N GLU A 20 -3.50 -16.93 -30.42
CA GLU A 20 -2.33 -16.57 -31.21
C GLU A 20 -1.84 -17.76 -32.02
N ARG A 21 -1.67 -18.92 -31.37
CA ARG A 21 -1.22 -20.14 -32.03
C ARG A 21 -2.17 -20.62 -33.13
N ILE A 22 -3.48 -20.66 -32.85
CA ILE A 22 -4.50 -21.04 -33.84
C ILE A 22 -4.48 -20.06 -35.03
N SER A 23 -4.27 -18.77 -34.77
CA SER A 23 -4.21 -17.76 -35.83
C SER A 23 -3.00 -18.00 -36.74
N LEU A 24 -1.84 -18.32 -36.18
CA LEU A 24 -0.64 -18.67 -36.95
C LEU A 24 -0.83 -19.97 -37.76
N ASP A 25 -1.39 -21.01 -37.15
CA ASP A 25 -1.66 -22.28 -37.81
C ASP A 25 -2.67 -22.10 -38.96
N LEU A 26 -3.67 -21.23 -38.79
CA LEU A 26 -4.66 -20.90 -39.81
C LEU A 26 -4.05 -20.11 -40.97
N ILE A 27 -3.16 -19.16 -40.69
CA ILE A 27 -2.41 -18.42 -41.72
C ILE A 27 -1.53 -19.38 -42.54
N ALA A 28 -0.82 -20.29 -41.86
CA ALA A 28 0.01 -21.28 -42.53
C ALA A 28 -0.82 -22.25 -43.38
N PHE A 29 -1.98 -22.68 -42.88
CA PHE A 29 -2.93 -23.52 -43.63
C PHE A 29 -3.44 -22.81 -44.88
N LEU A 30 -3.83 -21.54 -44.78
CA LEU A 30 -4.31 -20.74 -45.90
C LEU A 30 -3.23 -20.50 -46.96
N ALA A 31 -1.98 -20.26 -46.54
CA ALA A 31 -0.84 -20.10 -47.43
C ALA A 31 -0.49 -21.40 -48.20
N ALA A 32 -0.90 -22.57 -47.68
CA ALA A 32 -0.69 -23.86 -48.30
C ALA A 32 -1.85 -24.32 -49.20
N GLN A 33 -2.98 -23.61 -49.22
CA GLN A 33 -4.10 -23.93 -50.11
C GLN A 33 -3.83 -23.42 -51.54
N PRO A 34 -4.21 -24.19 -52.58
CA PRO A 34 -4.15 -23.70 -53.96
C PRO A 34 -5.07 -22.48 -54.13
N GLU A 35 -4.73 -21.60 -55.08
CA GLU A 35 -5.60 -20.47 -55.43
C GLU A 35 -6.99 -20.99 -55.82
N PRO A 36 -8.07 -20.34 -55.32
CA PRO A 36 -9.42 -20.81 -55.60
C PRO A 36 -9.73 -20.69 -57.09
N ASP A 37 -10.28 -21.76 -57.69
CA ASP A 37 -10.83 -21.70 -59.04
C ASP A 37 -11.97 -20.67 -59.09
N GLU A 38 -11.90 -19.71 -60.03
CA GLU A 38 -12.84 -18.59 -60.14
C GLU A 38 -14.31 -19.02 -60.37
N GLU A 39 -14.57 -20.29 -60.68
CA GLU A 39 -15.90 -20.81 -61.02
C GLU A 39 -16.71 -21.32 -59.82
N GLU A 40 -16.10 -21.58 -58.66
CA GLU A 40 -16.81 -22.17 -57.51
C GLU A 40 -17.34 -21.06 -56.59
N GLY A 41 -18.60 -20.67 -56.80
CA GLY A 41 -19.32 -19.58 -56.12
C GLY A 41 -19.55 -19.77 -54.61
N GLY A 42 -18.47 -19.87 -53.84
CA GLY A 42 -18.44 -19.92 -52.39
C GLY A 42 -17.55 -18.81 -51.80
N GLN A 43 -17.83 -18.45 -50.54
CA GLN A 43 -17.01 -17.47 -49.84
C GLN A 43 -15.56 -17.98 -49.73
N PRO A 44 -14.54 -17.22 -50.16
CA PRO A 44 -13.16 -17.70 -50.23
C PRO A 44 -12.72 -18.28 -48.88
N PRO A 45 -11.96 -19.39 -48.84
CA PRO A 45 -11.46 -19.99 -47.59
C PRO A 45 -10.76 -18.98 -46.67
N LEU A 46 -10.07 -18.00 -47.27
CA LEU A 46 -9.44 -16.87 -46.58
C LEU A 46 -10.44 -16.03 -45.78
N VAL A 47 -11.62 -15.75 -46.34
CA VAL A 47 -12.67 -14.94 -45.71
C VAL A 47 -13.32 -15.70 -44.54
N LYS A 48 -13.47 -17.03 -44.66
CA LYS A 48 -13.95 -17.88 -43.55
C LYS A 48 -12.93 -17.96 -42.41
N ALA A 49 -11.65 -18.09 -42.74
CA ALA A 49 -10.58 -18.08 -41.75
C ALA A 49 -10.50 -16.74 -40.99
N LEU A 50 -10.56 -15.62 -41.73
CA LEU A 50 -10.59 -14.28 -41.13
C LEU A 50 -11.80 -14.09 -40.20
N SER A 51 -12.98 -14.61 -40.57
CA SER A 51 -14.17 -14.47 -39.74
C SER A 51 -14.06 -15.26 -38.42
N VAL A 52 -13.43 -16.43 -38.43
CA VAL A 52 -13.14 -17.21 -37.20
C VAL A 52 -12.16 -16.47 -36.30
N VAL A 53 -11.09 -15.91 -36.85
CA VAL A 53 -10.11 -15.11 -36.08
C VAL A 53 -10.80 -13.87 -35.47
N THR A 54 -11.65 -13.20 -36.24
CA THR A 54 -12.39 -12.01 -35.77
C THR A 54 -13.36 -12.37 -34.64
N ALA A 55 -14.09 -13.49 -34.77
CA ALA A 55 -15.00 -13.97 -33.73
C ALA A 55 -14.24 -14.32 -32.43
N ALA A 56 -13.04 -14.89 -32.55
CA ALA A 56 -12.25 -15.26 -31.40
C ALA A 56 -11.57 -14.06 -30.73
N ALA A 57 -11.15 -13.05 -31.50
CA ALA A 57 -10.69 -11.77 -30.96
C ALA A 57 -11.80 -11.05 -30.17
N ALA A 58 -13.05 -11.14 -30.64
CA ALA A 58 -14.21 -10.63 -29.90
C ALA A 58 -14.41 -11.37 -28.57
N ALA A 59 -14.32 -12.71 -28.56
CA ALA A 59 -14.43 -13.51 -27.35
C ALA A 59 -13.32 -13.22 -26.31
N ILE A 60 -12.09 -12.95 -26.78
CA ILE A 60 -10.99 -12.47 -25.93
C ILE A 60 -11.35 -11.15 -25.28
N ASN A 61 -11.82 -10.18 -26.07
CA ASN A 61 -12.14 -8.85 -25.57
C ASN A 61 -13.25 -8.89 -24.51
N ASP A 62 -14.26 -9.73 -24.72
CA ASP A 62 -15.32 -9.96 -23.73
C ASP A 62 -14.78 -10.59 -22.44
N THR A 63 -13.87 -11.58 -22.57
CA THR A 63 -13.21 -12.18 -21.40
C THR A 63 -12.38 -11.15 -20.61
N ALA A 64 -11.65 -10.28 -21.32
CA ALA A 64 -10.89 -9.20 -20.70
C ALA A 64 -11.79 -8.19 -19.98
N ARG A 65 -12.95 -7.84 -20.57
CA ARG A 65 -13.95 -6.99 -19.91
C ARG A 65 -14.53 -7.64 -18.65
N THR A 66 -14.85 -8.93 -18.70
CA THR A 66 -15.33 -9.67 -17.53
C THR A 66 -14.28 -9.68 -16.41
N LEU A 67 -13.01 -9.90 -16.75
CA LEU A 67 -11.87 -9.82 -15.81
C LEU A 67 -11.79 -8.46 -15.10
N VAL A 68 -11.88 -7.36 -15.87
CA VAL A 68 -11.89 -6.00 -15.31
C VAL A 68 -13.10 -5.80 -14.39
N GLY A 69 -14.28 -6.29 -14.78
CA GLY A 69 -15.49 -6.24 -13.96
C GLY A 69 -15.34 -7.00 -12.64
N VAL A 70 -14.79 -8.22 -12.68
CA VAL A 70 -14.53 -9.04 -11.47
C VAL A 70 -13.56 -8.32 -10.53
N ARG A 71 -12.47 -7.76 -11.06
CA ARG A 71 -11.50 -7.01 -10.24
C ARG A 71 -12.13 -5.80 -9.55
N GLN A 72 -12.96 -5.05 -10.27
CA GLN A 72 -13.66 -3.89 -9.71
C GLN A 72 -14.66 -4.30 -8.63
N SER A 73 -15.43 -5.36 -8.85
CA SER A 73 -16.37 -5.91 -7.87
C SER A 73 -15.65 -6.39 -6.62
N TYR A 74 -14.53 -7.10 -6.79
CA TYR A 74 -13.73 -7.60 -5.67
C TYR A 74 -13.12 -6.47 -4.85
N ALA A 75 -12.55 -5.45 -5.50
CA ALA A 75 -12.02 -4.28 -4.81
C ALA A 75 -13.12 -3.52 -4.03
N LYS A 76 -14.35 -3.52 -4.53
CA LYS A 76 -15.51 -2.98 -3.81
C LYS A 76 -15.87 -3.87 -2.62
N GLU A 77 -15.93 -5.18 -2.82
CA GLU A 77 -16.28 -6.16 -1.78
C GLU A 77 -15.28 -6.14 -0.62
N GLN A 78 -13.96 -6.08 -0.89
CA GLN A 78 -12.95 -5.91 0.15
C GLN A 78 -13.18 -4.65 0.99
N ARG A 79 -13.45 -3.51 0.33
CA ARG A 79 -13.74 -2.25 1.06
C ARG A 79 -15.02 -2.36 1.89
N GLU A 80 -16.04 -3.06 1.41
CA GLU A 80 -17.27 -3.30 2.16
C GLU A 80 -17.02 -4.26 3.34
N GLN A 81 -16.21 -5.28 3.15
CA GLN A 81 -15.82 -6.24 4.18
C GLN A 81 -14.98 -5.58 5.27
N GLU A 82 -14.01 -4.75 4.93
CA GLU A 82 -13.24 -3.94 5.89
C GLU A 82 -14.15 -3.02 6.70
N LYS A 83 -15.10 -2.34 6.04
CA LYS A 83 -16.09 -1.51 6.73
C LYS A 83 -16.97 -2.35 7.67
N HIS A 84 -17.37 -3.54 7.24
CA HIS A 84 -18.15 -4.46 8.06
C HIS A 84 -17.36 -4.94 9.28
N LEU A 85 -16.09 -5.32 9.11
CA LEU A 85 -15.20 -5.72 10.19
C LEU A 85 -14.98 -4.58 11.19
N ARG A 86 -14.78 -3.35 10.71
CA ARG A 86 -14.67 -2.16 11.59
C ARG A 86 -15.93 -1.96 12.44
N LYS A 87 -17.12 -2.12 11.84
CA LYS A 87 -18.41 -2.05 12.55
C LYS A 87 -18.63 -3.21 13.52
N LEU A 88 -18.14 -4.39 13.20
CA LEU A 88 -18.27 -5.56 14.08
C LEU A 88 -17.48 -5.38 15.40
N GLN A 89 -16.35 -4.69 15.32
CA GLN A 89 -15.49 -4.41 16.48
C GLN A 89 -15.94 -3.17 17.29
N GLU A 90 -16.83 -2.33 16.74
CA GLU A 90 -17.39 -1.14 17.42
C GLU A 90 -17.98 -1.45 18.82
N PRO A 91 -18.86 -2.47 19.00
CA PRO A 91 -19.41 -2.78 20.32
C PRO A 91 -18.35 -3.23 21.33
N GLU A 92 -17.32 -3.96 20.90
CA GLU A 92 -16.24 -4.41 21.79
C GLU A 92 -15.40 -3.23 22.28
N ARG A 93 -15.07 -2.29 21.39
CA ARG A 93 -14.34 -1.06 21.75
C ARG A 93 -15.14 -0.17 22.69
N ILE A 94 -16.43 -0.01 22.44
CA ILE A 94 -17.33 0.74 23.34
C ILE A 94 -17.38 0.06 24.71
N GLN A 95 -17.51 -1.26 24.76
CA GLN A 95 -17.53 -2.00 26.02
C GLN A 95 -16.21 -1.83 26.80
N LEU A 96 -15.06 -1.87 26.13
CA LEU A 96 -13.76 -1.61 26.73
C LEU A 96 -13.70 -0.20 27.35
N ALA A 97 -14.20 0.82 26.64
CA ALA A 97 -14.26 2.18 27.16
C ALA A 97 -15.12 2.29 28.44
N TYR A 98 -16.25 1.57 28.50
CA TYR A 98 -17.06 1.49 29.72
C TYR A 98 -16.36 0.74 30.86
N GLN A 99 -15.61 -0.32 30.55
CA GLN A 99 -14.81 -1.03 31.57
C GLN A 99 -13.71 -0.14 32.12
N GLU A 100 -13.03 0.63 31.27
CA GLU A 100 -12.03 1.62 31.71
C GLU A 100 -12.65 2.71 32.58
N ARG A 101 -13.87 3.16 32.25
CA ARG A 101 -14.64 4.09 33.08
C ARG A 101 -14.90 3.51 34.47
N GLN A 102 -15.32 2.24 34.55
CA GLN A 102 -15.62 1.57 35.81
C GLN A 102 -14.35 1.31 36.63
N ALA A 103 -13.25 0.91 35.97
CA ALA A 103 -11.99 0.57 36.63
C ALA A 103 -11.24 1.79 37.17
N HIS A 104 -11.23 2.90 36.41
CA HIS A 104 -10.46 4.10 36.74
C HIS A 104 -11.31 5.29 37.19
N GLY A 105 -12.63 5.12 37.32
CA GLY A 105 -13.54 6.18 37.72
C GLY A 105 -13.56 7.37 36.77
N ARG A 106 -13.31 7.16 35.47
CA ARG A 106 -13.24 8.26 34.49
C ARG A 106 -14.58 8.97 34.33
N SER A 107 -14.52 10.26 33.97
CA SER A 107 -15.71 11.05 33.63
C SER A 107 -16.42 10.48 32.39
N ALA A 108 -17.73 10.72 32.29
CA ALA A 108 -18.49 10.39 31.09
C ALA A 108 -17.97 11.15 29.86
N LEU A 109 -17.44 12.37 30.05
CA LEU A 109 -16.80 13.16 29.00
C LEU A 109 -15.53 12.48 28.48
N ASP A 110 -14.62 12.09 29.36
CA ASP A 110 -13.35 11.45 28.97
C ASP A 110 -13.60 10.13 28.24
N THR A 111 -14.59 9.37 28.71
CA THR A 111 -15.00 8.11 28.07
C THR A 111 -15.56 8.35 26.66
N ALA A 112 -16.34 9.43 26.47
CA ALA A 112 -16.86 9.81 25.17
C ALA A 112 -15.74 10.24 24.20
N ILE A 113 -14.76 11.00 24.69
CA ILE A 113 -13.57 11.42 23.91
C ILE A 113 -12.78 10.19 23.46
N ILE A 114 -12.60 9.19 24.32
CA ILE A 114 -11.90 7.96 23.97
C ILE A 114 -12.65 7.23 22.85
N ILE A 115 -13.97 7.05 22.97
CA ILE A 115 -14.77 6.39 21.92
C ILE A 115 -14.68 7.15 20.59
N GLU A 116 -14.77 8.48 20.62
CA GLU A 116 -14.67 9.32 19.43
C GLU A 116 -13.25 9.29 18.83
N SER A 117 -12.20 9.23 19.64
CA SER A 117 -10.81 9.12 19.17
C SER A 117 -10.54 7.82 18.39
N HIS A 118 -11.32 6.77 18.65
CA HIS A 118 -11.29 5.52 17.87
C HIS A 118 -12.15 5.58 16.60
N GLY A 119 -12.86 6.69 16.37
CA GLY A 119 -13.75 6.88 15.23
C GLY A 119 -15.12 6.20 15.36
N ASP A 120 -15.45 5.72 16.56
CA ASP A 120 -16.71 5.04 16.85
C ASP A 120 -17.80 6.02 17.29
N LYS A 121 -19.07 5.63 17.12
CA LYS A 121 -20.19 6.49 17.53
C LYS A 121 -20.41 6.39 19.03
N VAL A 122 -20.34 7.55 19.71
CA VAL A 122 -20.60 7.63 21.16
C VAL A 122 -22.05 7.23 21.48
N PRO A 123 -22.29 6.31 22.45
CA PRO A 123 -23.63 5.93 22.87
C PRO A 123 -24.47 7.11 23.40
N PRO A 124 -25.78 7.18 23.06
CA PRO A 124 -26.64 8.32 23.42
C PRO A 124 -26.71 8.61 24.92
N LEU A 125 -26.75 7.56 25.74
CA LEU A 125 -26.77 7.68 27.20
C LEU A 125 -25.48 8.30 27.75
N LEU A 126 -24.32 7.97 27.17
CA LEU A 126 -23.04 8.54 27.59
C LEU A 126 -22.95 10.02 27.24
N LEU A 127 -23.49 10.42 26.09
CA LEU A 127 -23.58 11.83 25.69
C LEU A 127 -24.47 12.64 26.64
N GLU A 128 -25.58 12.08 27.08
CA GLU A 128 -26.46 12.74 28.05
C GLU A 128 -25.75 12.94 29.40
N LEU A 129 -25.08 11.90 29.90
CA LEU A 129 -24.27 11.99 31.11
C LEU A 129 -23.15 13.03 30.97
N ALA A 130 -22.41 13.01 29.86
CA ALA A 130 -21.38 14.01 29.58
C ALA A 130 -21.95 15.44 29.55
N ARG A 131 -23.13 15.65 28.95
CA ARG A 131 -23.82 16.95 28.98
C ARG A 131 -24.18 17.40 30.38
N THR A 132 -24.64 16.49 31.24
CA THR A 132 -24.94 16.81 32.64
C THR A 132 -23.69 17.13 33.44
N GLU A 133 -22.59 16.39 33.23
CA GLU A 133 -21.30 16.65 33.85
C GLU A 133 -20.76 18.02 33.42
N MET A 134 -20.81 18.37 32.12
CA MET A 134 -20.41 19.69 31.62
C MET A 134 -21.25 20.83 32.21
N LYS A 135 -22.56 20.61 32.36
CA LYS A 135 -23.46 21.61 32.95
C LYS A 135 -23.17 21.82 34.43
N ASN A 136 -22.77 20.78 35.15
CA ASN A 136 -22.45 20.83 36.58
C ASN A 136 -21.01 21.35 36.82
N SER A 137 -20.06 21.09 35.92
CA SER A 137 -18.70 21.65 36.00
C SER A 137 -18.67 23.15 35.68
N ASN A 138 -19.56 23.62 34.81
CA ASN A 138 -19.70 25.05 34.48
C ASN A 138 -20.28 25.91 35.61
N SER A 139 -20.78 25.31 36.71
CA SER A 139 -21.21 26.05 37.89
C SER A 139 -20.13 26.30 38.93
N GLY A 140 -18.90 25.78 38.74
CA GLY A 140 -17.87 25.74 39.79
C GLY A 140 -16.67 26.66 39.62
N ASP A 141 -16.02 26.73 38.45
CA ASP A 141 -14.71 27.38 38.33
C ASP A 141 -14.50 27.97 36.93
N ILE A 142 -15.17 29.08 36.62
CA ILE A 142 -14.57 30.01 35.65
C ILE A 142 -13.43 30.67 36.41
N ASN A 143 -12.24 30.07 36.33
CA ASN A 143 -11.03 30.65 36.85
C ASN A 143 -10.74 31.91 36.01
N THR A 144 -11.34 33.04 36.38
CA THR A 144 -11.13 34.36 35.77
C THR A 144 -9.77 34.94 36.15
N GLN A 145 -8.76 34.08 36.33
CA GLN A 145 -7.39 34.56 36.42
C GLN A 145 -6.92 34.97 35.03
N PRO A 146 -6.38 36.19 34.87
CA PRO A 146 -5.80 36.61 33.61
C PRO A 146 -4.64 35.68 33.30
N VAL A 147 -4.79 34.87 32.25
CA VAL A 147 -3.74 33.98 31.76
C VAL A 147 -2.59 34.85 31.26
N ASP A 148 -1.42 34.76 31.90
CA ASP A 148 -0.21 35.45 31.44
C ASP A 148 0.26 34.81 30.12
N LEU A 149 0.02 35.54 29.02
CA LEU A 149 0.37 35.13 27.67
C LEU A 149 1.87 34.84 27.51
N ALA A 150 2.74 35.48 28.30
CA ALA A 150 4.19 35.26 28.25
C ALA A 150 4.61 33.93 28.89
N GLU A 151 3.86 33.44 29.88
CA GLU A 151 4.09 32.14 30.50
C GLU A 151 3.56 31.01 29.61
N LEU A 152 2.40 31.20 28.99
CA LEU A 152 1.82 30.27 28.02
C LEU A 152 2.74 30.06 26.80
N ASP A 153 3.33 31.14 26.28
CA ASP A 153 4.26 31.06 25.14
C ASP A 153 5.59 30.39 25.52
N ARG A 154 6.05 30.55 26.77
CA ARG A 154 7.19 29.79 27.31
C ARG A 154 6.88 28.29 27.40
N GLN A 155 5.70 27.93 27.93
CA GLN A 155 5.27 26.53 28.03
C GLN A 155 5.06 25.90 26.65
N ALA A 156 4.50 26.63 25.69
CA ALA A 156 4.32 26.15 24.32
C ALA A 156 5.66 25.89 23.62
N ARG A 157 6.66 26.77 23.79
CA ARG A 157 8.01 26.53 23.27
C ARG A 157 8.68 25.32 23.92
N ALA A 158 8.58 25.18 25.24
CA ALA A 158 9.13 24.04 25.97
C ALA A 158 8.50 22.71 25.51
N GLN A 159 7.18 22.68 25.35
CA GLN A 159 6.47 21.49 24.85
C GLN A 159 6.80 21.17 23.39
N ARG A 160 6.97 22.17 22.52
CA ARG A 160 7.43 21.93 21.15
C ARG A 160 8.84 21.34 21.14
N ALA A 161 9.75 21.86 21.96
CA ALA A 161 11.11 21.32 22.08
C ALA A 161 11.10 19.88 22.61
N GLN A 162 10.28 19.57 23.61
CA GLN A 162 10.12 18.20 24.12
C GLN A 162 9.53 17.25 23.07
N ARG A 163 8.54 17.70 22.28
CA ARG A 163 7.99 16.90 21.17
C ARG A 163 9.03 16.65 20.08
N MET A 164 9.81 17.65 19.70
CA MET A 164 10.89 17.48 18.74
C MET A 164 11.96 16.51 19.25
N ALA A 165 12.36 16.62 20.53
CA ALA A 165 13.30 15.68 21.14
C ALA A 165 12.75 14.23 21.20
N GLY A 166 11.46 14.06 21.48
CA GLY A 166 10.79 12.76 21.43
C GLY A 166 10.75 12.18 20.00
N LEU A 167 10.42 13.01 19.02
CA LEU A 167 10.43 12.61 17.60
C LEU A 167 11.83 12.21 17.11
N ASP A 168 12.88 12.91 17.53
CA ASP A 168 14.27 12.56 17.18
C ASP A 168 14.66 11.19 17.78
N SER A 169 14.25 10.92 19.04
CA SER A 169 14.47 9.62 19.67
C SER A 169 13.68 8.50 18.98
N GLU A 170 12.44 8.75 18.57
CA GLU A 170 11.64 7.78 17.82
C GLU A 170 12.21 7.54 16.42
N LEU A 171 12.72 8.59 15.75
CA LEU A 171 13.35 8.49 14.44
C LEU A 171 14.66 7.69 14.53
N ALA A 172 15.46 7.90 15.57
CA ALA A 172 16.66 7.12 15.85
C ALA A 172 16.33 5.64 16.08
N SER A 173 15.32 5.34 16.91
CA SER A 173 14.87 3.95 17.14
C SER A 173 14.33 3.30 15.87
N LYS A 174 13.60 4.03 15.03
CA LYS A 174 13.14 3.53 13.72
C LYS A 174 14.30 3.25 12.77
N ARG A 175 15.34 4.10 12.76
CA ARG A 175 16.55 3.87 11.96
C ARG A 175 17.30 2.62 12.42
N GLU A 176 17.44 2.43 13.73
CA GLU A 176 18.06 1.23 14.30
C GLU A 176 17.27 -0.04 13.94
N ALA A 177 15.94 -0.01 14.08
CA ALA A 177 15.09 -1.14 13.68
C ALA A 177 15.13 -1.45 12.18
N VAL A 178 15.25 -0.42 11.32
CA VAL A 178 15.43 -0.60 9.89
C VAL A 178 16.80 -1.22 9.60
N ASN A 179 17.87 -0.75 10.23
CA ASN A 179 19.21 -1.34 10.07
C ASN A 179 19.22 -2.82 10.48
N GLU A 180 18.64 -3.15 11.64
CA GLU A 180 18.54 -4.54 12.10
C GLU A 180 17.75 -5.43 11.13
N MET A 181 16.68 -4.89 10.52
CA MET A 181 15.90 -5.59 9.50
C MET A 181 16.67 -5.78 8.18
N VAL A 182 17.44 -4.77 7.77
CA VAL A 182 18.25 -4.79 6.54
C VAL A 182 19.41 -5.79 6.69
N ASP A 183 20.11 -5.76 7.83
CA ASP A 183 21.21 -6.65 8.16
C ASP A 183 20.73 -8.10 8.39
N GLY A 184 19.64 -8.28 9.13
CA GLY A 184 19.10 -9.60 9.45
C GLY A 184 18.34 -10.26 8.28
N GLY A 185 17.79 -9.46 7.38
CA GLY A 185 17.00 -9.92 6.22
C GLY A 185 17.79 -10.12 4.93
N GLY A 186 19.07 -9.71 4.90
CA GLY A 186 19.88 -9.74 3.68
C GLY A 186 19.35 -8.82 2.58
N TYR A 187 18.74 -7.69 2.96
CA TYR A 187 18.24 -6.67 2.01
C TYR A 187 19.23 -5.52 1.81
N GLY A 188 20.33 -5.51 2.56
CA GLY A 188 21.42 -4.55 2.38
C GLY A 188 22.36 -4.95 1.26
N ASP A 189 23.18 -3.98 0.82
CA ASP A 189 24.19 -4.16 -0.22
C ASP A 189 25.26 -5.19 0.19
N VAL A 190 25.44 -5.39 1.50
CA VAL A 190 26.38 -6.34 2.09
C VAL A 190 25.59 -7.38 2.89
N ALA A 191 25.81 -8.65 2.61
CA ALA A 191 25.25 -9.77 3.33
C ALA A 191 25.98 -9.98 4.68
N THR A 192 25.39 -10.81 5.54
CA THR A 192 25.90 -11.13 6.89
C THR A 192 27.26 -11.83 6.89
N ASP A 193 27.72 -12.36 5.76
CA ASP A 193 29.04 -12.97 5.55
C ASP A 193 30.06 -11.99 4.94
N GLY A 194 29.68 -10.72 4.74
CA GLY A 194 30.50 -9.69 4.12
C GLY A 194 30.53 -9.73 2.58
N SER A 195 29.76 -10.62 1.94
CA SER A 195 29.63 -10.65 0.48
C SER A 195 28.66 -9.57 -0.02
N LEU A 196 28.93 -9.01 -1.20
CA LEU A 196 28.02 -8.06 -1.84
C LEU A 196 26.79 -8.79 -2.39
N ASN A 197 25.61 -8.32 -2.03
CA ASN A 197 24.33 -8.90 -2.42
C ASN A 197 23.90 -8.53 -3.85
N ASP A 198 24.37 -7.38 -4.36
CA ASP A 198 24.10 -6.95 -5.73
C ASP A 198 25.32 -7.21 -6.62
N LEU A 199 25.10 -8.05 -7.64
CA LEU A 199 26.10 -8.35 -8.67
C LEU A 199 26.54 -7.08 -9.43
N ASN A 200 25.67 -6.07 -9.56
CA ASN A 200 25.99 -4.82 -10.24
C ASN A 200 26.99 -3.96 -9.46
N LEU A 201 27.07 -4.08 -8.13
CA LEU A 201 28.11 -3.41 -7.33
C LEU A 201 29.49 -4.05 -7.51
N THR A 202 29.56 -5.27 -8.07
CA THR A 202 30.85 -5.95 -8.39
C THR A 202 31.31 -5.72 -9.82
N VAL A 203 30.49 -5.07 -10.66
CA VAL A 203 30.87 -4.71 -12.02
C VAL A 203 31.82 -3.52 -11.92
N GLY A 204 33.11 -3.78 -12.09
CA GLY A 204 34.08 -2.70 -12.30
C GLY A 204 33.68 -1.87 -13.51
N PHE A 205 34.01 -0.58 -13.47
CA PHE A 205 33.88 0.32 -14.62
C PHE A 205 34.49 -0.34 -15.87
N ALA A 206 33.88 -0.10 -17.03
CA ALA A 206 34.45 -0.57 -18.30
C ALA A 206 35.87 0.00 -18.50
N GLU A 207 36.72 -0.65 -19.32
CA GLU A 207 38.11 -0.20 -19.55
C GLU A 207 38.21 1.25 -20.08
N ASP A 208 37.10 1.84 -20.53
CA ASP A 208 36.95 3.19 -21.06
C ASP A 208 36.15 4.15 -20.15
N GLU A 209 35.69 3.71 -18.97
CA GLU A 209 35.01 4.54 -17.98
C GLU A 209 35.98 4.98 -16.88
N GLU A 210 36.38 6.25 -16.91
CA GLU A 210 37.05 6.88 -15.77
C GLU A 210 35.99 7.28 -14.73
N PRO A 211 36.16 6.91 -13.44
CA PRO A 211 35.29 7.39 -12.39
C PRO A 211 35.37 8.92 -12.31
N ASP A 212 34.21 9.58 -12.27
CA ASP A 212 34.12 11.03 -12.13
C ASP A 212 34.33 11.40 -10.66
N ASP A 213 35.61 11.52 -10.29
CA ASP A 213 36.05 11.85 -8.94
C ASP A 213 35.49 13.21 -8.47
N GLU A 214 35.21 14.15 -9.38
CA GLU A 214 34.60 15.44 -9.06
C GLU A 214 33.14 15.28 -8.62
N ILE A 215 32.37 14.46 -9.33
CA ILE A 215 30.98 14.13 -8.97
C ILE A 215 30.92 13.30 -7.69
N ASN A 216 31.80 12.31 -7.53
CA ASN A 216 31.84 11.47 -6.34
C ASN A 216 32.16 12.29 -5.08
N THR A 217 33.13 13.19 -5.17
CA THR A 217 33.47 14.10 -4.07
C THR A 217 32.31 15.04 -3.71
N LEU A 218 31.51 15.47 -4.70
CA LEU A 218 30.35 16.33 -4.48
C LEU A 218 29.19 15.60 -3.78
N LEU A 219 28.94 14.33 -4.12
CA LEU A 219 27.81 13.53 -3.61
C LEU A 219 28.11 12.89 -2.25
N TYR A 220 29.32 12.37 -2.07
CA TYR A 220 29.68 11.53 -0.94
C TYR A 220 30.73 12.18 -0.01
N GLY A 221 31.33 13.29 -0.42
CA GLY A 221 32.40 13.97 0.32
C GLY A 221 33.79 13.44 -0.03
N GLU A 222 34.83 14.13 0.45
CA GLU A 222 36.23 13.71 0.28
C GLU A 222 36.43 12.37 1.02
N GLU A 223 36.78 11.30 0.30
CA GLU A 223 37.08 10.01 0.91
C GLU A 223 38.27 10.18 1.87
N VAL A 224 38.00 10.12 3.17
CA VAL A 224 39.04 9.98 4.17
C VAL A 224 39.53 8.54 4.08
N ASP A 225 40.59 8.34 3.29
CA ASP A 225 41.34 7.08 3.14
C ASP A 225 41.59 6.44 4.52
N GLY A 226 40.69 5.55 4.91
CA GLY A 226 40.65 4.86 6.19
C GLY A 226 41.19 3.44 6.12
N HIS A 227 41.92 3.09 5.06
CA HIS A 227 42.72 1.86 5.05
C HIS A 227 43.88 2.00 6.03
N GLN A 228 43.66 1.60 7.29
CA GLN A 228 44.73 1.05 8.12
C GLN A 228 44.96 -0.41 7.71
N PRO A 229 46.10 -0.75 7.09
CA PRO A 229 46.52 -2.13 6.98
C PRO A 229 47.23 -2.56 8.28
N GLU A 230 46.97 -3.78 8.75
CA GLU A 230 48.00 -4.57 9.43
C GLU A 230 49.02 -5.09 8.40
#